data_AF-A0A2D6BUQ1-F1
#
_entry.id   AF-A0A2D6BUQ1-F1
#
_cell.length_a   1.000
_cell.length_b   1.000
_cell.length_c   1.000
_cell.angle_alpha   90.00
_cell.angle_beta   90.00
_cell.angle_gamma   90.00
#
_symmetry.space_group_name_H-M   'P 1'
#
loop_
_entity.id
_entity.type
_entity.pdbx_description
1 polymer ?
#
loop_
_entity_poly.entity_id
_entity_poly.type
_entity_poly.pdbx_seq_one_letter_code
_entity_poly.pdbx_strand_id
1 'polypeptide(L)'
;MAGGQADREFGWPAALGLLALMLVSSFAVYAPVLDGEFVSDDVAIIVDNPYVQELGAENIAVILDPTAPGILWGMNYAPVHLLVHAVERHVFGLETWGYHVVNVILHALNGLLVVMLLRSSRLPLVVAGAAGLVFLLHPAHVETVGMVFQVKTLLSTALALASILLLARHPGLACLLFALALLTKISAAFVLPVAALLCWVRQGDEVVEAPRPIWLLAFLAVLVLVGIPEMSAFQRVGSLGISPVEGPAEQARWMVALATRYLRMAVSGLGVSAFHQPTPPRSWLDPWWLSGLLLLAVLSWRWIAVLRRRDEEAVYWLLAVAAYAPVSQVFAFLFPMADRYLYAPLIGLLGGGLLAAREGWLRFSAWRASRGARASGDPVWAGALLVAVALSFGYRAHQRAPVVATNRALSQESTRNYPKGVPALIDYAKRDARTGNVPAVGRELEALLAAGFVDYTTLLDDPAIAGLVGYREVQRPLNEMARATLDRLSRAEDPFQIELVLMAGAHNALGNTDEVIELLERARAKGGPHQAEVEAGLRSRDAAGSSN
;
A
#
# COMPACT_ATOMS: atom_id res chain seq x y z
N MET A 1 -20.67 24.61 33.83
CA MET A 1 -20.64 23.51 32.85
C MET A 1 -19.87 23.90 31.56
N ALA A 2 -18.77 24.65 31.66
CA ALA A 2 -17.93 25.06 30.53
C ALA A 2 -16.73 24.11 30.24
N GLY A 3 -16.63 22.97 30.96
CA GLY A 3 -15.48 22.07 30.90
C GLY A 3 -15.50 21.04 29.77
N GLY A 4 -16.66 20.75 29.15
CA GLY A 4 -16.79 19.67 28.17
C GLY A 4 -16.25 19.96 26.77
N GLN A 5 -16.12 21.26 26.43
CA GLN A 5 -15.67 21.72 25.11
C GLN A 5 -14.15 21.97 25.09
N ALA A 6 -13.60 22.51 26.20
CA ALA A 6 -12.17 22.74 26.39
C ALA A 6 -11.34 21.43 26.40
N ASP A 7 -11.91 20.32 26.87
CA ASP A 7 -11.20 19.03 26.95
C ASP A 7 -11.05 18.31 25.59
N ARG A 8 -11.74 18.76 24.54
CA ARG A 8 -11.64 18.17 23.18
C ARG A 8 -10.74 18.97 22.24
N GLU A 9 -10.43 20.22 22.56
CA GLU A 9 -9.58 21.08 21.74
C GLU A 9 -8.13 21.05 22.22
N PHE A 10 -7.21 20.78 21.29
CA PHE A 10 -5.78 20.87 21.58
C PHE A 10 -5.42 22.33 21.80
N GLY A 11 -4.75 22.65 22.91
CA GLY A 11 -3.96 23.88 22.93
C GLY A 11 -2.87 23.78 21.86
N TRP A 12 -2.69 24.82 21.05
CA TRP A 12 -1.64 24.87 20.03
C TRP A 12 -0.23 24.52 20.55
N PRO A 13 0.16 24.90 21.80
CA PRO A 13 1.44 24.47 22.36
C PRO A 13 1.57 22.94 22.51
N ALA A 14 0.51 22.25 22.92
CA ALA A 14 0.53 20.80 23.09
C ALA A 14 0.54 20.09 21.72
N ALA A 15 -0.14 20.64 20.71
CA ALA A 15 -0.13 20.10 19.36
C ALA A 15 1.26 20.23 18.73
N LEU A 16 1.92 21.38 18.92
CA LEU A 16 3.29 21.61 18.47
C LEU A 16 4.30 20.70 19.19
N GLY A 17 4.16 20.55 20.52
CA GLY A 17 5.01 19.65 21.30
C GLY A 17 4.90 18.19 20.85
N LEU A 18 3.68 17.72 20.55
CA LEU A 18 3.47 16.40 19.98
C LEU A 18 4.01 16.29 18.56
N LEU A 19 3.78 17.27 17.70
CA LEU A 19 4.32 17.26 16.34
C LEU A 19 5.84 17.16 16.38
N ALA A 20 6.50 17.95 17.24
CA ALA A 20 7.95 17.87 17.44
C ALA A 20 8.37 16.48 17.93
N LEU A 21 7.65 15.89 18.88
CA LEU A 21 7.91 14.53 19.34
C LEU A 21 7.78 13.49 18.22
N MET A 22 6.72 13.57 17.41
CA MET A 22 6.50 12.67 16.28
C MET A 22 7.60 12.84 15.22
N LEU A 23 7.98 14.08 14.88
CA LEU A 23 9.06 14.36 13.93
C LEU A 23 10.39 13.78 14.43
N VAL A 24 10.81 14.12 15.65
CA VAL A 24 12.08 13.63 16.22
C VAL A 24 12.11 12.11 16.27
N SER A 25 11.00 11.47 16.70
CA SER A 25 10.92 10.02 16.78
C SER A 25 10.98 9.36 15.40
N SER A 26 10.26 9.90 14.41
CA SER A 26 10.30 9.41 13.02
C SER A 26 11.70 9.53 12.42
N PHE A 27 12.32 10.71 12.50
CA PHE A 27 13.67 10.90 11.96
C PHE A 27 14.68 10.00 12.65
N ALA A 28 14.59 9.81 13.98
CA ALA A 28 15.50 8.91 14.69
C ALA A 28 15.36 7.44 14.25
N VAL A 29 14.13 6.95 14.09
CA VAL A 29 13.87 5.55 13.73
C VAL A 29 14.15 5.28 12.25
N TYR A 30 13.71 6.19 11.38
CA TYR A 30 13.81 6.03 9.93
C TYR A 30 15.07 6.68 9.33
N ALA A 31 16.00 7.20 10.14
CA ALA A 31 17.29 7.72 9.64
C ALA A 31 17.99 6.81 8.60
N PRO A 32 18.02 5.46 8.74
CA PRO A 32 18.69 4.61 7.76
C PRO A 32 18.05 4.59 6.37
N VAL A 33 16.80 5.06 6.21
CA VAL A 33 16.17 5.13 4.88
C VAL A 33 16.50 6.43 4.15
N LEU A 34 16.99 7.47 4.85
CA LEU A 34 17.18 8.81 4.25
C LEU A 34 18.22 8.80 3.12
N ASP A 35 19.22 7.94 3.22
CA ASP A 35 20.26 7.75 2.19
C ASP A 35 19.95 6.54 1.28
N GLY A 36 18.70 6.06 1.27
CA GLY A 36 18.27 4.91 0.47
C GLY A 36 18.12 5.22 -1.02
N GLU A 37 18.35 4.20 -1.85
CA GLU A 37 18.17 4.24 -3.31
C GLU A 37 16.69 4.30 -3.72
N PHE A 38 16.41 4.53 -5.00
CA PHE A 38 15.11 4.17 -5.58
C PHE A 38 14.99 2.64 -5.63
N VAL A 39 13.93 2.11 -5.01
CA VAL A 39 13.73 0.66 -4.87
C VAL A 39 12.33 0.22 -5.33
N SER A 40 12.19 -1.04 -5.75
CA SER A 40 10.91 -1.59 -6.22
C SER A 40 10.28 -0.69 -7.30
N ASP A 41 9.03 -0.25 -7.07
CA ASP A 41 8.23 0.48 -8.05
C ASP A 41 8.71 1.94 -8.21
N ASP A 42 9.64 2.42 -7.38
CA ASP A 42 10.22 3.76 -7.47
C ASP A 42 10.82 4.02 -8.85
N VAL A 43 11.53 3.04 -9.40
CA VAL A 43 12.22 3.17 -10.69
C VAL A 43 11.19 3.39 -11.80
N ALA A 44 10.19 2.51 -11.91
CA ALA A 44 9.15 2.66 -12.91
C ALA A 44 8.34 3.96 -12.72
N ILE A 45 7.88 4.25 -11.50
CA ILE A 45 6.98 5.39 -11.25
C ILE A 45 7.68 6.74 -11.41
N ILE A 46 8.97 6.82 -11.08
CA ILE A 46 9.70 8.09 -10.93
C ILE A 46 10.81 8.20 -11.97
N VAL A 47 11.71 7.21 -12.04
CA VAL A 47 12.91 7.29 -12.89
C VAL A 47 12.52 7.18 -14.36
N ASP A 48 11.75 6.15 -14.72
CA ASP A 48 11.45 5.78 -16.11
C ASP A 48 10.20 6.49 -16.66
N ASN A 49 9.32 6.96 -15.78
CA ASN A 49 8.06 7.57 -16.18
C ASN A 49 8.27 8.97 -16.83
N PRO A 50 8.05 9.11 -18.14
CA PRO A 50 8.32 10.37 -18.86
C PRO A 50 7.40 11.51 -18.40
N TYR A 51 6.23 11.19 -17.85
CA TYR A 51 5.25 12.19 -17.45
C TYR A 51 5.56 12.85 -16.10
N VAL A 52 6.48 12.29 -15.31
CA VAL A 52 6.93 12.92 -14.04
C VAL A 52 8.34 13.48 -14.12
N GLN A 53 9.09 13.19 -15.18
CA GLN A 53 10.45 13.71 -15.38
C GLN A 53 10.47 15.24 -15.55
N GLU A 54 9.44 15.81 -16.19
CA GLU A 54 9.31 17.25 -16.41
C GLU A 54 7.93 17.77 -15.99
N LEU A 55 7.91 18.86 -15.23
CA LEU A 55 6.69 19.53 -14.80
C LEU A 55 6.19 20.48 -15.90
N GLY A 56 5.56 19.91 -16.93
CA GLY A 56 4.98 20.63 -18.07
C GLY A 56 3.46 20.50 -18.15
N ALA A 57 2.78 21.45 -18.83
CA ALA A 57 1.33 21.44 -18.98
C ALA A 57 0.81 20.18 -19.71
N GLU A 58 1.56 19.69 -20.71
CA GLU A 58 1.23 18.47 -21.45
C GLU A 58 1.29 17.23 -20.54
N ASN A 59 2.35 17.11 -19.75
CA ASN A 59 2.52 16.02 -18.77
C ASN A 59 1.43 16.06 -17.69
N ILE A 60 1.09 17.24 -17.18
CA ILE A 60 0.00 17.41 -16.21
C ILE A 60 -1.34 16.99 -16.84
N ALA A 61 -1.61 17.35 -18.10
CA ALA A 61 -2.83 16.93 -18.79
C ALA A 61 -2.90 15.40 -18.92
N VAL A 62 -1.79 14.73 -19.26
CA VAL A 62 -1.71 13.26 -19.28
C VAL A 62 -1.94 12.65 -17.90
N ILE A 63 -1.35 13.21 -16.85
CA ILE A 63 -1.51 12.71 -15.48
C ILE A 63 -2.98 12.81 -15.03
N LEU A 64 -3.67 13.90 -15.38
CA LEU A 64 -5.06 14.16 -15.00
C LEU A 64 -6.09 13.43 -15.87
N ASP A 65 -5.68 12.79 -16.96
CA ASP A 65 -6.57 12.06 -17.85
C ASP A 65 -6.56 10.56 -17.52
N PRO A 66 -7.68 9.99 -17.02
CA PRO A 66 -7.77 8.57 -16.68
C PRO A 66 -7.71 7.64 -17.89
N THR A 67 -7.77 8.18 -19.10
CA THR A 67 -7.69 7.42 -20.36
C THR A 67 -6.33 7.54 -21.04
N ALA A 68 -5.42 8.36 -20.50
CA ALA A 68 -4.10 8.61 -21.07
C ALA A 68 -3.03 7.65 -20.51
N PRO A 69 -1.83 7.57 -21.13
CA PRO A 69 -0.81 6.58 -20.78
C PRO A 69 -0.23 6.68 -19.36
N GLY A 70 -0.49 7.77 -18.63
CA GLY A 70 -0.05 7.94 -17.25
C GLY A 70 -0.49 6.82 -16.31
N ILE A 71 -1.65 6.18 -16.57
CA ILE A 71 -2.19 5.10 -15.75
C ILE A 71 -1.34 3.82 -15.73
N LEU A 72 -0.47 3.64 -16.73
CA LEU A 72 0.38 2.44 -16.85
C LEU A 72 1.48 2.42 -15.79
N TRP A 73 1.99 3.58 -15.41
CA TRP A 73 3.16 3.68 -14.53
C TRP A 73 2.83 3.43 -13.05
N GLY A 74 1.62 3.79 -12.62
CA GLY A 74 1.10 3.49 -11.28
C GLY A 74 0.29 2.19 -11.19
N MET A 75 -0.01 1.57 -12.34
CA MET A 75 -1.00 0.47 -12.49
C MET A 75 -2.39 0.84 -11.98
N ASN A 76 -2.72 2.14 -11.98
CA ASN A 76 -3.97 2.71 -11.51
C ASN A 76 -4.12 4.19 -11.93
N TYR A 77 -5.29 4.78 -11.73
CA TYR A 77 -5.54 6.21 -11.87
C TYR A 77 -5.39 6.94 -10.52
N ALA A 78 -4.16 7.39 -10.25
CA ALA A 78 -3.83 8.17 -9.05
C ALA A 78 -3.11 9.48 -9.42
N PRO A 79 -3.82 10.47 -9.97
CA PRO A 79 -3.20 11.69 -10.50
C PRO A 79 -2.49 12.51 -9.42
N VAL A 80 -3.02 12.60 -8.20
CA VAL A 80 -2.38 13.38 -7.13
C VAL A 80 -1.04 12.73 -6.73
N HIS A 81 -0.96 11.40 -6.73
CA HIS A 81 0.29 10.69 -6.47
C HIS A 81 1.35 10.98 -7.53
N LEU A 82 1.00 10.92 -8.83
CA LEU A 82 1.93 11.24 -9.90
C LEU A 82 2.33 12.72 -9.91
N LEU A 83 1.41 13.64 -9.64
CA LEU A 83 1.73 15.07 -9.53
C LEU A 83 2.70 15.36 -8.38
N VAL A 84 2.54 14.69 -7.24
CA VAL A 84 3.49 14.80 -6.13
C VAL A 84 4.88 14.36 -6.57
N HIS A 85 5.00 13.21 -7.25
CA HIS A 85 6.30 12.77 -7.76
C HIS A 85 6.87 13.68 -8.85
N ALA A 86 6.04 14.27 -9.71
CA ALA A 86 6.48 15.26 -10.69
C ALA A 86 7.05 16.51 -10.00
N VAL A 87 6.43 16.97 -8.91
CA VAL A 87 6.93 18.07 -8.09
C VAL A 87 8.22 17.68 -7.38
N GLU A 88 8.29 16.49 -6.76
CA GLU A 88 9.51 16.01 -6.11
C GLU A 88 10.67 15.86 -7.09
N ARG A 89 10.41 15.33 -8.30
CA ARG A 89 11.41 15.21 -9.37
C ARG A 89 11.88 16.56 -9.89
N HIS A 90 10.99 17.56 -9.95
CA HIS A 90 11.37 18.93 -10.29
C HIS A 90 12.26 19.59 -9.22
N VAL A 91 11.99 19.33 -7.93
CA VAL A 91 12.71 19.98 -6.82
C VAL A 91 14.02 19.26 -6.47
N PHE A 92 14.02 17.92 -6.45
CA PHE A 92 15.13 17.11 -5.97
C PHE A 92 15.89 16.38 -7.10
N GLY A 93 15.37 16.37 -8.33
CA GLY A 93 15.97 15.60 -9.40
C GLY A 93 15.96 14.10 -9.08
N LEU A 94 17.12 13.44 -9.24
CA LEU A 94 17.29 12.02 -8.89
C LEU A 94 17.89 11.83 -7.48
N GLU A 95 18.02 12.90 -6.70
CA GLU A 95 18.54 12.82 -5.33
C GLU A 95 17.45 12.32 -4.37
N THR A 96 17.56 11.06 -3.94
CA THR A 96 16.50 10.34 -3.20
C THR A 96 16.24 10.90 -1.80
N TRP A 97 17.21 11.56 -1.17
CA TRP A 97 17.08 12.05 0.22
C TRP A 97 15.87 12.97 0.42
N GLY A 98 15.57 13.83 -0.56
CA GLY A 98 14.46 14.79 -0.49
C GLY A 98 13.11 14.09 -0.43
N TYR A 99 12.95 13.04 -1.22
CA TYR A 99 11.77 12.20 -1.24
C TYR A 99 11.55 11.49 0.11
N HIS A 100 12.61 10.90 0.67
CA HIS A 100 12.53 10.23 1.97
C HIS A 100 12.19 11.20 3.10
N VAL A 101 12.72 12.43 3.07
CA VAL A 101 12.36 13.49 4.03
C VAL A 101 10.87 13.83 3.97
N VAL A 102 10.30 13.96 2.77
CA VAL A 102 8.85 14.20 2.59
C VAL A 102 8.04 13.05 3.19
N ASN A 103 8.42 11.81 2.92
CA ASN A 103 7.77 10.63 3.50
C ASN A 103 7.82 10.62 5.03
N VAL A 104 8.99 10.89 5.63
CA VAL A 104 9.15 10.92 7.09
C VAL A 104 8.30 12.02 7.74
N ILE A 105 8.21 13.20 7.10
CA ILE A 105 7.36 14.32 7.57
C ILE A 105 5.88 13.94 7.49
N LEU A 106 5.42 13.38 6.36
CA LEU A 106 4.02 12.93 6.22
C LEU A 106 3.69 11.80 7.19
N HIS A 107 4.65 10.93 7.50
CA HIS A 107 4.48 9.89 8.50
C HIS A 107 4.31 10.47 9.92
N ALA A 108 5.14 11.45 10.30
CA ALA A 108 4.99 12.17 11.57
C ALA A 108 3.63 12.91 11.67
N LEU A 109 3.18 13.53 10.56
CA LEU A 109 1.87 14.16 10.48
C LEU A 109 0.74 13.14 10.69
N ASN A 110 0.83 11.95 10.09
CA ASN A 110 -0.13 10.87 10.32
C ASN A 110 -0.16 10.44 11.80
N GLY A 111 1.01 10.32 12.44
CA GLY A 111 1.10 10.06 13.89
C GLY A 111 0.31 11.09 14.71
N LEU A 112 0.48 12.39 14.42
CA LEU A 112 -0.28 13.46 15.07
C LEU A 112 -1.79 13.35 14.80
N LEU A 113 -2.19 13.11 13.56
CA LEU A 113 -3.61 12.98 13.18
C LEU A 113 -4.27 11.78 13.86
N VAL A 114 -3.55 10.67 14.05
CA VAL A 114 -4.01 9.52 14.84
C VAL A 114 -4.22 9.93 16.30
N VAL A 115 -3.28 10.68 16.92
CA VAL A 115 -3.47 11.21 18.28
C VAL A 115 -4.73 12.08 18.36
N MET A 116 -4.93 12.99 17.39
CA MET A 116 -6.10 13.87 17.33
C MET A 116 -7.41 13.08 17.21
N LEU A 117 -7.44 12.04 16.36
CA LEU A 117 -8.60 11.16 16.21
C LEU A 117 -8.93 10.45 17.52
N LEU A 118 -7.94 9.82 18.17
CA LEU A 118 -8.10 9.14 19.45
C LEU A 118 -8.53 10.10 20.58
N ARG A 119 -8.03 11.34 20.58
CA ARG A 119 -8.45 12.40 21.51
C ARG A 119 -9.89 12.82 21.29
N SER A 120 -10.35 12.86 20.04
CA SER A 120 -11.75 13.14 19.73
C SER A 120 -12.69 12.09 20.36
N SER A 121 -12.21 10.86 20.56
CA SER A 121 -12.89 9.76 21.26
C SER A 121 -12.66 9.72 22.78
N ARG A 122 -12.27 10.86 23.36
CA ARG A 122 -12.11 11.06 24.82
C ARG A 122 -11.10 10.13 25.50
N LEU A 123 -10.11 9.61 24.76
CA LEU A 123 -8.96 8.92 25.37
C LEU A 123 -8.01 9.95 26.02
N PRO A 124 -7.43 9.70 27.19
CA PRO A 124 -6.48 10.63 27.83
C PRO A 124 -5.30 10.98 26.91
N LEU A 125 -4.75 12.20 27.04
CA LEU A 125 -3.64 12.69 26.21
C LEU A 125 -2.44 11.75 26.18
N VAL A 126 -2.03 11.25 27.34
CA VAL A 126 -0.90 10.33 27.47
C VAL A 126 -1.17 9.01 26.71
N VAL A 127 -2.38 8.48 26.80
CA VAL A 127 -2.77 7.22 26.13
C VAL A 127 -2.85 7.44 24.62
N ALA A 128 -3.48 8.52 24.17
CA ALA A 128 -3.57 8.85 22.75
C ALA A 128 -2.19 9.12 22.13
N GLY A 129 -1.34 9.90 22.83
CA GLY A 129 0.04 10.18 22.41
C GLY A 129 0.90 8.91 22.33
N ALA A 130 0.84 8.05 23.35
CA ALA A 130 1.55 6.77 23.35
C ALA A 130 1.04 5.83 22.24
N ALA A 131 -0.27 5.79 21.98
CA ALA A 131 -0.83 5.04 20.87
C ALA A 131 -0.41 5.58 19.49
N GLY A 132 -0.31 6.91 19.35
CA GLY A 132 0.28 7.56 18.18
C GLY A 132 1.73 7.14 17.95
N LEU A 133 2.53 7.00 19.02
CA LEU A 133 3.88 6.45 18.92
C LEU A 133 3.89 4.96 18.57
N VAL A 134 2.97 4.14 19.10
CA VAL A 134 2.85 2.71 18.72
C VAL A 134 2.56 2.59 17.22
N PHE A 135 1.67 3.42 16.68
CA PHE A 135 1.41 3.51 15.25
C PHE A 135 2.68 3.92 14.49
N LEU A 136 3.22 5.09 14.81
CA LEU A 136 4.37 5.69 14.12
C LEU A 136 5.60 4.77 14.08
N LEU A 137 5.87 4.08 15.20
CA LEU A 137 7.09 3.30 15.35
C LEU A 137 6.90 1.83 14.96
N HIS A 138 5.73 1.44 14.43
CA HIS A 138 5.42 0.05 14.11
C HIS A 138 6.35 -0.52 13.01
N PRO A 139 6.97 -1.71 13.17
CA PRO A 139 7.93 -2.26 12.21
C PRO A 139 7.38 -2.48 10.78
N ALA A 140 6.06 -2.70 10.67
CA ALA A 140 5.37 -2.82 9.37
C ALA A 140 5.26 -1.49 8.60
N HIS A 141 5.67 -0.36 9.16
CA HIS A 141 5.63 0.92 8.45
C HIS A 141 6.95 1.25 7.74
N VAL A 142 8.00 0.45 7.95
CA VAL A 142 9.29 0.63 7.27
C VAL A 142 9.16 0.71 5.76
N GLU A 143 8.36 -0.17 5.13
CA GLU A 143 8.07 -0.06 3.68
C GLU A 143 7.29 1.19 3.32
N THR A 144 6.31 1.57 4.14
CA THR A 144 5.47 2.74 3.85
C THR A 144 6.27 4.05 3.94
N VAL A 145 7.31 4.08 4.77
CA VAL A 145 8.14 5.27 4.96
C VAL A 145 9.36 5.27 4.04
N GLY A 146 10.03 4.13 3.87
CA GLY A 146 11.31 4.05 3.17
C GLY A 146 11.24 3.68 1.69
N MET A 147 10.08 3.29 1.14
CA MET A 147 9.91 3.21 -0.32
C MET A 147 9.33 4.53 -0.80
N VAL A 148 9.98 5.21 -1.76
CA VAL A 148 9.62 6.59 -2.12
C VAL A 148 8.18 6.67 -2.64
N PHE A 149 7.78 5.73 -3.48
CA PHE A 149 6.44 5.66 -4.09
C PHE A 149 5.30 5.45 -3.08
N GLN A 150 5.60 5.19 -1.81
CA GLN A 150 4.60 5.09 -0.74
C GLN A 150 4.14 6.45 -0.21
N VAL A 151 4.63 7.56 -0.77
CA VAL A 151 4.04 8.90 -0.56
C VAL A 151 2.52 8.86 -0.79
N LYS A 152 2.03 8.02 -1.72
CA LYS A 152 0.60 7.77 -1.94
C LYS A 152 -0.14 7.29 -0.69
N THR A 153 0.45 6.38 0.08
CA THR A 153 -0.15 5.84 1.31
C THR A 153 -0.11 6.88 2.43
N LEU A 154 1.02 7.57 2.58
CA LEU A 154 1.24 8.57 3.62
C LEU A 154 0.33 9.79 3.43
N LEU A 155 0.32 10.38 2.23
CA LEU A 155 -0.49 11.54 1.89
C LEU A 155 -1.99 11.20 1.91
N SER A 156 -2.40 10.09 1.29
CA SER A 156 -3.81 9.67 1.27
C SER A 156 -4.34 9.45 2.69
N THR A 157 -3.55 8.84 3.58
CA THR A 157 -3.95 8.66 4.99
C THR A 157 -4.07 9.99 5.72
N ALA A 158 -3.15 10.93 5.50
CA ALA A 158 -3.19 12.24 6.15
C ALA A 158 -4.45 13.02 5.72
N LEU A 159 -4.74 13.03 4.42
CA LEU A 159 -5.93 13.65 3.85
C LEU A 159 -7.22 12.97 4.34
N ALA A 160 -7.24 11.63 4.42
CA ALA A 160 -8.36 10.85 4.92
C ALA A 160 -8.68 11.13 6.40
N LEU A 161 -7.65 11.13 7.27
CA LEU A 161 -7.82 11.43 8.68
C LEU A 161 -8.24 12.89 8.91
N ALA A 162 -7.63 13.83 8.18
CA ALA A 162 -8.01 15.24 8.23
C ALA A 162 -9.46 15.45 7.78
N SER A 163 -9.91 14.74 6.73
CA SER A 163 -11.31 14.74 6.28
C SER A 163 -12.27 14.31 7.40
N ILE A 164 -11.99 13.18 8.07
CA ILE A 164 -12.81 12.67 9.17
C ILE A 164 -12.86 13.68 10.33
N LEU A 165 -11.71 14.25 10.71
CA LEU A 165 -11.60 15.19 11.82
C LEU A 165 -12.31 16.53 11.56
N LEU A 166 -12.32 16.99 10.30
CA LEU A 166 -12.92 18.26 9.92
C LEU A 166 -14.39 18.16 9.54
N LEU A 167 -14.93 16.97 9.29
CA LEU A 167 -16.27 16.76 8.75
C LEU A 167 -17.36 17.52 9.53
N ALA A 168 -17.31 17.54 10.86
CA ALA A 168 -18.33 18.22 11.67
C ALA A 168 -18.25 19.75 11.59
N ARG A 169 -17.04 20.33 11.47
CA ARG A 169 -16.80 21.78 11.55
C ARG A 169 -16.68 22.45 10.18
N HIS A 170 -16.05 21.77 9.23
CA HIS A 170 -15.72 22.26 7.88
C HIS A 170 -16.01 21.18 6.82
N PRO A 171 -17.27 20.78 6.64
CA PRO A 171 -17.62 19.63 5.81
C PRO A 171 -17.27 19.80 4.32
N GLY A 172 -17.28 21.03 3.79
CA GLY A 172 -16.82 21.31 2.42
C GLY A 172 -15.33 21.03 2.22
N LEU A 173 -14.49 21.48 3.15
CA LEU A 173 -13.06 21.16 3.15
C LEU A 173 -12.82 19.67 3.38
N ALA A 174 -13.59 19.03 4.28
CA ALA A 174 -13.52 17.58 4.48
C ALA A 174 -13.83 16.80 3.19
N CYS A 175 -14.82 17.25 2.41
CA CYS A 175 -15.17 16.66 1.12
C CYS A 175 -14.03 16.81 0.10
N LEU A 176 -13.42 18.00 0.02
CA LEU A 176 -12.25 18.24 -0.83
C LEU A 176 -11.06 17.35 -0.44
N LEU A 177 -10.74 17.27 0.86
CA LEU A 177 -9.66 16.41 1.36
C LEU A 177 -9.94 14.92 1.08
N PHE A 178 -11.21 14.49 1.17
CA PHE A 178 -11.59 13.13 0.80
C PHE A 178 -11.41 12.86 -0.69
N ALA A 179 -11.78 13.80 -1.57
CA ALA A 179 -11.55 13.70 -3.00
C ALA A 179 -10.05 13.58 -3.31
N LEU A 180 -9.22 14.44 -2.71
CA LEU A 180 -7.76 14.38 -2.86
C LEU A 180 -7.18 13.07 -2.31
N ALA A 181 -7.71 12.56 -1.19
CA ALA A 181 -7.27 11.28 -0.62
C ALA A 181 -7.53 10.12 -1.60
N LEU A 182 -8.70 10.08 -2.24
CA LEU A 182 -9.06 9.07 -3.25
C LEU A 182 -8.20 9.19 -4.51
N LEU A 183 -8.01 10.42 -5.03
CA LEU A 183 -7.16 10.69 -6.20
C LEU A 183 -5.67 10.46 -5.94
N THR A 184 -5.26 10.36 -4.67
CA THR A 184 -3.92 9.92 -4.27
C THR A 184 -3.87 8.39 -4.19
N LYS A 185 -4.89 7.77 -3.58
CA LYS A 185 -5.00 6.32 -3.43
C LYS A 185 -6.46 5.93 -3.14
N ILE A 186 -7.08 5.17 -4.04
CA ILE A 186 -8.51 4.80 -3.94
C ILE A 186 -8.86 4.06 -2.64
N SER A 187 -7.89 3.43 -1.97
CA SER A 187 -8.10 2.77 -0.68
C SER A 187 -8.62 3.72 0.41
N ALA A 188 -8.51 5.05 0.25
CA ALA A 188 -9.16 6.02 1.14
C ALA A 188 -10.70 5.92 1.18
N ALA A 189 -11.32 5.10 0.32
CA ALA A 189 -12.76 4.83 0.32
C ALA A 189 -13.33 4.41 1.68
N PHE A 190 -12.50 3.89 2.61
CA PHE A 190 -12.92 3.59 3.99
C PHE A 190 -13.46 4.81 4.74
N VAL A 191 -13.10 6.04 4.34
CA VAL A 191 -13.54 7.27 4.98
C VAL A 191 -15.06 7.41 4.96
N LEU A 192 -15.75 7.06 3.87
CA LEU A 192 -17.20 7.20 3.76
C LEU A 192 -17.97 6.37 4.81
N PRO A 193 -17.80 5.03 4.92
CA PRO A 193 -18.51 4.25 5.93
C PRO A 193 -18.08 4.63 7.36
N VAL A 194 -16.82 5.00 7.57
CA VAL A 194 -16.33 5.48 8.88
C VAL A 194 -16.98 6.80 9.26
N ALA A 195 -17.04 7.77 8.34
CA ALA A 195 -17.70 9.05 8.53
C ALA A 195 -19.19 8.85 8.82
N ALA A 196 -19.88 8.04 8.02
CA ALA A 196 -21.30 7.75 8.23
C ALA A 196 -21.58 7.15 9.61
N LEU A 197 -20.80 6.15 10.03
CA LEU A 197 -20.97 5.54 11.35
C LEU A 197 -20.62 6.50 12.48
N LEU A 198 -19.55 7.30 12.32
CA LEU A 198 -19.16 8.31 13.29
C LEU A 198 -20.26 9.36 13.49
N CYS A 199 -20.87 9.82 12.40
CA CYS A 199 -21.99 10.76 12.45
C CYS A 199 -23.17 10.16 13.21
N TRP A 200 -23.52 8.90 12.91
CA TRP A 200 -24.63 8.21 13.57
C TRP A 200 -24.40 7.98 15.07
N VAL A 201 -23.17 7.56 15.45
CA VAL A 201 -22.79 7.35 16.85
C VAL A 201 -22.82 8.66 17.63
N ARG A 202 -22.40 9.77 17.03
CA ARG A 202 -22.35 11.10 17.67
C ARG A 202 -23.66 11.89 17.59
N GLN A 203 -24.72 11.35 16.99
CA GLN A 203 -26.04 12.00 16.96
C GLN A 203 -26.54 12.26 18.39
N GLY A 204 -26.81 13.53 18.72
CA GLY A 204 -27.30 13.95 20.03
C GLY A 204 -26.22 14.24 21.07
N ASP A 205 -24.93 14.19 20.71
CA ASP A 205 -23.87 14.75 21.56
C ASP A 205 -23.97 16.28 21.52
N GLU A 206 -24.44 16.91 22.61
CA GLU A 206 -24.62 18.37 22.71
C GLU A 206 -23.35 19.17 22.37
N VAL A 207 -22.19 18.53 22.42
CA VAL A 207 -20.87 19.15 22.18
C VAL A 207 -20.43 19.04 20.71
N VAL A 208 -20.99 18.13 19.91
CA VAL A 208 -20.58 17.88 18.52
C VAL A 208 -21.81 17.83 17.63
N GLU A 209 -22.01 18.89 16.84
CA GLU A 209 -23.03 18.88 15.81
C GLU A 209 -22.74 17.78 14.77
N ALA A 210 -23.71 16.89 14.57
CA ALA A 210 -23.64 15.91 13.50
C ALA A 210 -23.70 16.65 12.14
N PRO A 211 -22.86 16.30 11.16
CA PRO A 211 -22.90 16.93 9.86
C PRO A 211 -24.23 16.62 9.17
N ARG A 212 -24.72 17.59 8.41
CA ARG A 212 -25.97 17.44 7.65
C ARG A 212 -25.88 16.25 6.69
N PRO A 213 -26.93 15.43 6.52
CA PRO A 213 -26.92 14.25 5.64
C PRO A 213 -26.45 14.51 4.20
N ILE A 214 -26.64 15.73 3.70
CA ILE A 214 -26.17 16.19 2.38
C ILE A 214 -24.65 15.98 2.19
N TRP A 215 -23.85 16.07 3.25
CA TRP A 215 -22.40 15.89 3.15
C TRP A 215 -21.99 14.43 3.00
N LEU A 216 -22.78 13.48 3.56
CA LEU A 216 -22.56 12.05 3.30
C LEU A 216 -22.93 11.70 1.85
N LEU A 217 -23.97 12.33 1.30
CA LEU A 217 -24.30 12.23 -0.12
C LEU A 217 -23.20 12.84 -1.01
N ALA A 218 -22.61 13.96 -0.60
CA ALA A 218 -21.48 14.55 -1.31
C ALA A 218 -20.25 13.62 -1.29
N PHE A 219 -19.94 12.99 -0.16
CA PHE A 219 -18.86 12.00 -0.09
C PHE A 219 -19.16 10.80 -1.00
N LEU A 220 -20.39 10.29 -0.99
CA LEU A 220 -20.79 9.21 -1.91
C LEU A 220 -20.62 9.63 -3.37
N ALA A 221 -21.04 10.85 -3.73
CA ALA A 221 -20.87 11.37 -5.08
C ALA A 221 -19.38 11.46 -5.47
N VAL A 222 -18.54 11.98 -4.58
CA VAL A 222 -17.07 12.02 -4.79
C VAL A 222 -16.49 10.61 -4.98
N LEU A 223 -16.87 9.65 -4.14
CA LEU A 223 -16.41 8.26 -4.27
C LEU A 223 -16.80 7.66 -5.62
N VAL A 224 -18.03 7.90 -6.09
CA VAL A 224 -18.49 7.41 -7.40
C VAL A 224 -17.74 8.11 -8.53
N LEU A 225 -17.59 9.44 -8.48
CA LEU A 225 -16.93 10.23 -9.51
C LEU A 225 -15.44 9.89 -9.68
N VAL A 226 -14.74 9.56 -8.58
CA VAL A 226 -13.34 9.13 -8.64
C VAL A 226 -13.22 7.62 -8.89
N GLY A 227 -14.14 6.83 -8.33
CA GLY A 227 -14.11 5.38 -8.42
C GLY A 227 -14.43 4.82 -9.81
N ILE A 228 -15.25 5.51 -10.61
CA ILE A 228 -15.54 5.08 -11.99
C ILE A 228 -14.27 5.14 -12.86
N PRO A 229 -13.57 6.28 -13.00
CA PRO A 229 -12.31 6.36 -13.75
C PRO A 229 -11.25 5.38 -13.24
N GLU A 230 -11.11 5.24 -11.92
CA GLU A 230 -10.17 4.29 -11.32
C GLU A 230 -10.51 2.84 -11.69
N MET A 231 -11.78 2.46 -11.66
CA MET A 231 -12.19 1.11 -12.05
C MET A 231 -11.91 0.86 -13.54
N SER A 232 -12.17 1.85 -14.40
CA SER A 232 -11.85 1.75 -15.83
C SER A 232 -10.34 1.60 -16.06
N ALA A 233 -9.52 2.39 -15.38
CA ALA A 233 -8.06 2.27 -15.44
C ALA A 233 -7.60 0.90 -14.90
N PHE A 234 -8.13 0.46 -13.76
CA PHE A 234 -7.80 -0.83 -13.16
C PHE A 234 -8.21 -2.02 -14.04
N GLN A 235 -9.35 -1.96 -14.74
CA GLN A 235 -9.76 -3.01 -15.68
C GLN A 235 -8.83 -3.10 -16.89
N ARG A 236 -8.35 -1.94 -17.37
CA ARG A 236 -7.41 -1.89 -18.49
C ARG A 236 -6.03 -2.41 -18.10
N VAL A 237 -5.51 -1.97 -16.95
CA VAL A 237 -4.10 -2.18 -16.60
C VAL A 237 -3.91 -3.35 -15.61
N GLY A 238 -4.87 -3.59 -14.72
CA GLY A 238 -4.76 -4.48 -13.55
C GLY A 238 -5.45 -5.85 -13.65
N SER A 239 -5.95 -6.27 -14.82
CA SER A 239 -6.81 -7.48 -14.93
C SER A 239 -6.09 -8.84 -14.96
N LEU A 240 -4.85 -8.95 -14.50
CA LEU A 240 -4.12 -10.22 -14.50
C LEU A 240 -3.47 -10.53 -13.15
N GLY A 241 -4.33 -10.84 -12.18
CA GLY A 241 -3.91 -11.67 -11.05
C GLY A 241 -4.07 -13.13 -11.43
N ILE A 242 -2.98 -13.83 -11.75
CA ILE A 242 -2.97 -15.30 -11.64
C ILE A 242 -3.05 -15.57 -10.14
N SER A 243 -4.26 -15.85 -9.65
CA SER A 243 -4.44 -16.22 -8.26
C SER A 243 -3.85 -17.61 -8.05
N PRO A 244 -2.95 -17.84 -7.08
CA PRO A 244 -2.41 -19.16 -6.80
C PRO A 244 -3.43 -20.10 -6.14
N VAL A 245 -4.69 -19.67 -6.00
CA VAL A 245 -5.79 -20.46 -5.45
C VAL A 245 -6.63 -21.06 -6.57
N GLU A 246 -7.05 -22.30 -6.38
CA GLU A 246 -7.73 -23.10 -7.42
C GLU A 246 -9.24 -22.80 -7.47
N GLY A 247 -9.80 -22.11 -6.46
CA GLY A 247 -11.21 -21.73 -6.49
C GLY A 247 -11.69 -20.88 -5.30
N PRO A 248 -12.99 -20.50 -5.30
CA PRO A 248 -13.55 -19.52 -4.35
C PRO A 248 -13.46 -19.93 -2.88
N ALA A 249 -13.55 -21.23 -2.58
CA ALA A 249 -13.44 -21.73 -1.21
C ALA A 249 -12.02 -21.56 -0.64
N GLU A 250 -11.00 -21.80 -1.47
CA GLU A 250 -9.61 -21.57 -1.08
C GLU A 250 -9.31 -20.08 -0.96
N GLN A 251 -9.83 -19.26 -1.87
CA GLN A 251 -9.75 -17.80 -1.78
C GLN A 251 -10.34 -17.29 -0.46
N ALA A 252 -11.56 -17.72 -0.10
CA ALA A 252 -12.19 -17.33 1.17
C ALA A 252 -11.36 -17.76 2.39
N ARG A 253 -10.80 -18.98 2.39
CA ARG A 253 -9.89 -19.42 3.46
C ARG A 253 -8.66 -18.53 3.55
N TRP A 254 -8.12 -18.15 2.40
CA TRP A 254 -6.93 -17.32 2.33
C TRP A 254 -7.17 -15.91 2.86
N MET A 255 -8.27 -15.26 2.47
CA MET A 255 -8.66 -13.93 2.95
C MET A 255 -8.70 -13.86 4.49
N VAL A 256 -9.26 -14.89 5.12
CA VAL A 256 -9.40 -14.99 6.58
C VAL A 256 -8.08 -15.36 7.26
N ALA A 257 -7.28 -16.25 6.65
CA ALA A 257 -5.94 -16.55 7.13
C ALA A 257 -5.02 -15.32 7.10
N LEU A 258 -5.11 -14.51 6.04
CA LEU A 258 -4.39 -13.25 5.91
C LEU A 258 -4.79 -12.25 7.00
N ALA A 259 -6.08 -12.11 7.30
CA ALA A 259 -6.54 -11.22 8.38
C ALA A 259 -5.89 -11.57 9.74
N THR A 260 -5.73 -12.87 10.03
CA THR A 260 -5.05 -13.32 11.26
C THR A 260 -3.55 -13.02 11.23
N ARG A 261 -2.89 -13.18 10.08
CA ARG A 261 -1.48 -12.82 9.91
C ARG A 261 -1.27 -11.32 10.12
N TYR A 262 -2.14 -10.48 9.57
CA TYR A 262 -2.12 -9.04 9.83
C TYR A 262 -2.37 -8.70 11.29
N LEU A 263 -3.28 -9.37 11.99
CA LEU A 263 -3.48 -9.12 13.41
C LEU A 263 -2.26 -9.51 14.23
N ARG A 264 -1.63 -10.67 13.94
CA ARG A 264 -0.36 -11.05 14.57
C ARG A 264 0.69 -9.98 14.33
N MET A 265 0.81 -9.49 13.10
CA MET A 265 1.76 -8.43 12.74
C MET A 265 1.48 -7.14 13.51
N ALA A 266 0.21 -6.71 13.58
CA ALA A 266 -0.22 -5.50 14.29
C ALA A 266 0.05 -5.53 15.81
N VAL A 267 -0.15 -6.69 16.44
CA VAL A 267 0.00 -6.82 17.90
C VAL A 267 1.46 -7.06 18.30
N SER A 268 2.20 -7.83 17.51
CA SER A 268 3.54 -8.29 17.90
C SER A 268 4.68 -7.53 17.23
N GLY A 269 4.42 -6.81 16.13
CA GLY A 269 5.47 -6.23 15.28
C GLY A 269 6.40 -7.30 14.68
N LEU A 270 5.93 -8.54 14.52
CA LEU A 270 6.65 -9.68 13.96
C LEU A 270 5.98 -10.17 12.67
N GLY A 271 6.75 -10.88 11.85
CA GLY A 271 6.26 -11.42 10.58
C GLY A 271 6.22 -10.36 9.47
N VAL A 272 7.03 -9.32 9.57
CA VAL A 272 7.28 -8.29 8.56
C VAL A 272 8.21 -8.83 7.47
N SER A 273 8.03 -8.39 6.22
CA SER A 273 8.82 -8.83 5.06
C SER A 273 8.60 -7.92 3.86
N ALA A 274 9.68 -7.58 3.14
CA ALA A 274 9.65 -6.73 1.93
C ALA A 274 8.61 -7.18 0.89
N PHE A 275 8.55 -8.50 0.65
CA PHE A 275 7.53 -9.13 -0.17
C PHE A 275 7.00 -10.34 0.59
N HIS A 276 5.67 -10.45 0.70
CA HIS A 276 5.03 -11.59 1.34
C HIS A 276 4.41 -12.51 0.32
N GLN A 277 4.75 -13.80 0.41
CA GLN A 277 4.13 -14.86 -0.40
C GLN A 277 3.76 -16.07 0.46
N PRO A 278 2.87 -15.88 1.47
CA PRO A 278 2.42 -16.98 2.31
C PRO A 278 1.62 -17.98 1.49
N THR A 279 1.87 -19.27 1.72
CA THR A 279 1.14 -20.34 1.06
C THR A 279 -0.36 -20.28 1.39
N PRO A 280 -1.26 -20.39 0.39
CA PRO A 280 -2.69 -20.48 0.62
C PRO A 280 -3.07 -21.69 1.51
N PRO A 281 -4.06 -21.55 2.41
CA PRO A 281 -4.59 -22.66 3.19
C PRO A 281 -5.32 -23.70 2.31
N ARG A 282 -4.63 -24.81 2.01
CA ARG A 282 -5.22 -25.94 1.25
C ARG A 282 -6.15 -26.82 2.10
N SER A 283 -5.97 -26.83 3.42
CA SER A 283 -6.76 -27.63 4.35
C SER A 283 -7.76 -26.77 5.15
N TRP A 284 -8.93 -27.33 5.45
CA TRP A 284 -9.89 -26.74 6.39
C TRP A 284 -9.41 -26.75 7.85
N LEU A 285 -8.35 -27.51 8.15
CA LEU A 285 -7.72 -27.56 9.46
C LEU A 285 -6.48 -26.66 9.56
N ASP A 286 -6.23 -25.81 8.56
CA ASP A 286 -5.12 -24.87 8.60
C ASP A 286 -5.26 -23.93 9.83
N PRO A 287 -4.20 -23.77 10.63
CA PRO A 287 -4.27 -23.02 11.88
C PRO A 287 -4.58 -21.54 11.66
N TRP A 288 -4.10 -20.92 10.56
CA TRP A 288 -4.36 -19.50 10.27
C TRP A 288 -5.83 -19.28 9.90
N TRP A 289 -6.41 -20.22 9.15
CA TRP A 289 -7.83 -20.22 8.84
C TRP A 289 -8.69 -20.37 10.10
N LEU A 290 -8.42 -21.39 10.93
CA LEU A 290 -9.20 -21.66 12.14
C LEU A 290 -9.10 -20.52 13.16
N SER A 291 -7.90 -19.97 13.38
CA SER A 291 -7.72 -18.80 14.24
C SER A 291 -8.44 -17.57 13.68
N GLY A 292 -8.50 -17.44 12.35
CA GLY A 292 -9.19 -16.33 11.70
C GLY A 292 -10.70 -16.41 11.83
N LEU A 293 -11.29 -17.61 11.75
CA LEU A 293 -12.72 -17.80 12.05
C LEU A 293 -13.06 -17.41 13.49
N LEU A 294 -12.26 -17.85 14.46
CA LEU A 294 -12.44 -17.47 15.86
C LEU A 294 -12.32 -15.95 16.04
N LEU A 295 -11.29 -15.35 15.43
CA LEU A 295 -11.08 -13.91 15.47
C LEU A 295 -12.27 -13.15 14.90
N LEU A 296 -12.76 -13.54 13.72
CA LEU A 296 -13.92 -12.94 13.08
C LEU A 296 -15.15 -13.07 13.98
N ALA A 297 -15.40 -14.24 14.58
CA ALA A 297 -16.52 -14.43 15.49
C ALA A 297 -16.44 -13.48 16.70
N VAL A 298 -15.26 -13.36 17.33
CA VAL A 298 -15.04 -12.47 18.48
C VAL A 298 -15.19 -11.00 18.10
N LEU A 299 -14.58 -10.56 17.00
CA LEU A 299 -14.65 -9.18 16.54
C LEU A 299 -16.07 -8.82 16.08
N SER A 300 -16.77 -9.71 15.37
CA SER A 300 -18.17 -9.50 14.97
C SER A 300 -19.08 -9.42 16.19
N TRP A 301 -18.93 -10.32 17.18
CA TRP A 301 -19.69 -10.25 18.43
C TRP A 301 -19.45 -8.92 19.15
N ARG A 302 -18.18 -8.53 19.31
CA ARG A 302 -17.80 -7.28 19.97
C ARG A 302 -18.38 -6.09 19.22
N TRP A 303 -18.21 -6.03 17.90
CA TRP A 303 -18.70 -4.95 17.04
C TRP A 303 -20.22 -4.81 17.14
N ILE A 304 -20.98 -5.89 17.05
CA ILE A 304 -22.45 -5.86 17.21
C ILE A 304 -22.83 -5.33 18.61
N ALA A 305 -22.12 -5.75 19.66
CA ALA A 305 -22.39 -5.30 21.02
C ALA A 305 -22.12 -3.80 21.22
N VAL A 306 -21.04 -3.25 20.65
CA VAL A 306 -20.74 -1.81 20.72
C VAL A 306 -21.63 -0.98 19.79
N LEU A 307 -21.98 -1.51 18.62
CA LEU A 307 -22.86 -0.85 17.66
C LEU A 307 -24.28 -0.66 18.21
N ARG A 308 -24.83 -1.68 18.89
CA ARG A 308 -26.14 -1.59 19.56
C ARG A 308 -26.19 -0.51 20.63
N ARG A 309 -25.05 -0.19 21.24
CA ARG A 309 -24.90 0.85 22.26
C ARG A 309 -24.56 2.22 21.68
N ARG A 310 -24.38 2.31 20.35
CA ARG A 310 -23.84 3.49 19.67
C ARG A 310 -22.53 3.95 20.31
N ASP A 311 -21.62 3.02 20.58
CA ASP A 311 -20.31 3.35 21.13
C ASP A 311 -19.31 3.68 20.00
N GLU A 312 -18.44 4.67 20.22
CA GLU A 312 -17.44 5.10 19.23
C GLU A 312 -16.45 3.98 18.89
N GLU A 313 -16.29 2.97 19.77
CA GLU A 313 -15.49 1.78 19.48
C GLU A 313 -15.92 1.10 18.16
N ALA A 314 -17.22 1.11 17.83
CA ALA A 314 -17.72 0.51 16.60
C ALA A 314 -17.12 1.15 15.33
N VAL A 315 -16.80 2.45 15.40
CA VAL A 315 -16.20 3.23 14.30
C VAL A 315 -14.80 2.73 13.98
N TYR A 316 -14.00 2.44 15.01
CA TYR A 316 -12.61 1.99 14.83
C TYR A 316 -12.52 0.56 14.30
N TRP A 317 -13.39 -0.34 14.75
CA TRP A 317 -13.49 -1.68 14.14
C TRP A 317 -13.94 -1.61 12.69
N LEU A 318 -14.89 -0.74 12.37
CA LEU A 318 -15.30 -0.50 10.97
C LEU A 318 -14.14 0.08 10.15
N LEU A 319 -13.35 1.01 10.71
CA LEU A 319 -12.15 1.56 10.05
C LEU A 319 -11.17 0.43 9.71
N ALA A 320 -10.86 -0.44 10.68
CA ALA A 320 -9.93 -1.56 10.46
C ALA A 320 -10.39 -2.47 9.30
N VAL A 321 -11.67 -2.87 9.31
CA VAL A 321 -12.24 -3.76 8.29
C VAL A 321 -12.36 -3.06 6.93
N ALA A 322 -12.88 -1.83 6.90
CA ALA A 322 -13.08 -1.08 5.66
C ALA A 322 -11.76 -0.71 4.98
N ALA A 323 -10.70 -0.40 5.75
CA ALA A 323 -9.37 -0.16 5.22
C ALA A 323 -8.68 -1.45 4.75
N TYR A 324 -8.98 -2.60 5.36
CA TYR A 324 -8.43 -3.89 4.96
C TYR A 324 -9.14 -4.48 3.72
N ALA A 325 -10.43 -4.22 3.53
CA ALA A 325 -11.25 -4.86 2.50
C ALA A 325 -10.64 -4.80 1.08
N PRO A 326 -10.11 -3.68 0.56
CA PRO A 326 -9.53 -3.61 -0.78
C PRO A 326 -8.28 -4.48 -0.96
N VAL A 327 -7.53 -4.73 0.12
CA VAL A 327 -6.26 -5.48 0.13
C VAL A 327 -6.41 -6.90 0.68
N SER A 328 -7.64 -7.34 0.92
CA SER A 328 -7.96 -8.62 1.55
C SER A 328 -7.85 -9.83 0.62
N GLN A 329 -7.52 -9.62 -0.65
CA GLN A 329 -7.57 -10.62 -1.74
C GLN A 329 -8.99 -10.94 -2.26
N VAL A 330 -9.98 -10.06 -2.05
CA VAL A 330 -11.24 -10.09 -2.84
C VAL A 330 -10.91 -10.03 -4.33
N PHE A 331 -9.99 -9.14 -4.69
CA PHE A 331 -9.29 -9.14 -5.97
C PHE A 331 -7.91 -9.75 -5.75
N ALA A 332 -7.57 -10.79 -6.50
CA ALA A 332 -6.30 -11.49 -6.32
C ALA A 332 -5.15 -10.64 -6.87
N PHE A 333 -4.11 -10.44 -6.06
CA PHE A 333 -2.88 -9.76 -6.45
C PHE A 333 -1.71 -10.75 -6.48
N LEU A 334 -0.70 -10.46 -7.32
CA LEU A 334 0.54 -11.24 -7.36
C LEU A 334 1.25 -11.30 -5.99
N PHE A 335 1.21 -10.19 -5.25
CA PHE A 335 1.66 -10.11 -3.87
C PHE A 335 0.44 -10.03 -2.93
N PRO A 336 0.03 -11.17 -2.35
CA PRO A 336 -1.23 -11.26 -1.62
C PRO A 336 -1.20 -10.56 -0.25
N MET A 337 -0.01 -10.23 0.23
CA MET A 337 0.22 -9.56 1.50
C MET A 337 1.40 -8.59 1.35
N ALA A 338 1.36 -7.49 2.09
CA ALA A 338 2.45 -6.52 2.17
C ALA A 338 2.37 -5.76 3.49
N ASP A 339 3.51 -5.37 4.06
CA ASP A 339 3.53 -4.65 5.34
C ASP A 339 2.74 -3.33 5.26
N ARG A 340 2.92 -2.61 4.15
CA ARG A 340 2.22 -1.35 3.82
C ARG A 340 0.69 -1.45 3.82
N TYR A 341 0.11 -2.65 3.66
CA TYR A 341 -1.34 -2.84 3.70
C TYR A 341 -1.90 -2.72 5.13
N LEU A 342 -1.06 -2.84 6.16
CA LEU A 342 -1.45 -2.67 7.56
C LEU A 342 -1.58 -1.19 7.99
N TYR A 343 -1.06 -0.24 7.19
CA TYR A 343 -0.97 1.17 7.59
C TYR A 343 -2.29 1.76 8.10
N ALA A 344 -3.33 1.85 7.26
CA ALA A 344 -4.64 2.37 7.69
C ALA A 344 -5.40 1.42 8.65
N PRO A 345 -5.43 0.08 8.44
CA PRO A 345 -6.09 -0.83 9.37
C PRO A 345 -5.57 -0.75 10.82
N LEU A 346 -4.27 -0.50 11.01
CA LEU A 346 -3.68 -0.39 12.35
C LEU A 346 -4.30 0.73 13.18
N ILE A 347 -4.72 1.84 12.55
CA ILE A 347 -5.40 2.96 13.22
C ILE A 347 -6.71 2.48 13.85
N GLY A 348 -7.49 1.69 13.10
CA GLY A 348 -8.74 1.09 13.56
C GLY A 348 -8.52 0.04 14.66
N LEU A 349 -7.52 -0.84 14.48
CA LEU A 349 -7.18 -1.85 15.49
C LEU A 349 -6.72 -1.22 16.81
N LEU A 350 -5.88 -0.18 16.75
CA LEU A 350 -5.42 0.56 17.93
C LEU A 350 -6.57 1.26 18.64
N GLY A 351 -7.38 2.05 17.92
CA GLY A 351 -8.50 2.76 18.54
C GLY A 351 -9.56 1.84 19.13
N GLY A 352 -9.95 0.79 18.39
CA GLY A 352 -10.92 -0.21 18.86
C GLY A 352 -10.39 -0.97 20.08
N GLY A 353 -9.13 -1.41 20.03
CA GLY A 353 -8.48 -2.10 21.13
C GLY A 353 -8.35 -1.25 22.41
N LEU A 354 -8.02 0.04 22.27
CA LEU A 354 -7.88 0.95 23.41
C LEU A 354 -9.22 1.26 24.08
N LEU A 355 -10.27 1.49 23.29
CA LEU A 355 -11.63 1.72 23.83
C LEU A 355 -12.18 0.44 24.50
N ALA A 356 -11.95 -0.72 23.89
CA ALA A 356 -12.29 -2.00 24.50
C ALA A 356 -11.54 -2.25 25.82
N ALA A 357 -10.23 -1.96 25.85
CA ALA A 357 -9.41 -2.08 27.05
C ALA A 357 -9.85 -1.12 28.16
N ARG A 358 -10.19 0.13 27.81
CA ARG A 358 -10.75 1.12 28.74
C ARG A 358 -12.05 0.62 29.35
N GLU A 359 -12.98 0.13 28.53
CA GLU A 359 -14.24 -0.43 29.03
C GLU A 359 -13.98 -1.62 29.96
N GLY A 360 -13.10 -2.54 29.56
CA GLY A 360 -12.72 -3.71 30.38
C GLY A 360 -12.15 -3.30 31.74
N TRP A 361 -11.28 -2.29 31.75
CA TRP A 361 -10.71 -1.73 32.99
C TRP A 361 -11.77 -1.15 33.91
N LEU A 362 -12.70 -0.36 33.37
CA LEU A 362 -13.79 0.24 34.15
C LEU A 362 -14.72 -0.83 34.76
N ARG A 363 -15.01 -1.90 34.02
CA ARG A 363 -15.80 -3.03 34.54
C ARG A 363 -15.04 -3.79 35.63
N PHE A 364 -13.75 -4.03 35.43
CA PHE A 364 -12.89 -4.70 36.40
C PHE A 364 -12.73 -3.89 37.69
N SER A 365 -12.53 -2.57 37.59
CA SER A 365 -12.41 -1.68 38.75
C SER A 365 -13.72 -1.60 39.53
N ALA A 366 -14.87 -1.52 38.85
CA ALA A 366 -16.18 -1.58 39.48
C ALA A 366 -16.42 -2.92 40.20
N TRP A 367 -16.07 -4.04 39.57
CA TRP A 367 -16.15 -5.37 40.19
C TRP A 367 -15.26 -5.48 41.44
N ARG A 368 -14.01 -4.98 41.38
CA ARG A 368 -13.12 -4.93 42.55
C ARG A 368 -13.70 -4.09 43.69
N ALA A 369 -14.23 -2.91 43.36
CA ALA A 369 -14.86 -2.03 44.35
C ALA A 369 -16.05 -2.73 45.03
N SER A 370 -16.86 -3.48 44.26
CA SER A 370 -17.97 -4.27 44.81
C SER A 370 -17.52 -5.37 45.78
N ARG A 371 -16.25 -5.81 45.72
CA ARG A 371 -15.64 -6.76 46.66
C ARG A 371 -14.85 -6.11 47.81
N GLY A 372 -15.05 -4.82 48.06
CA GLY A 372 -14.40 -4.10 49.16
C GLY A 372 -12.91 -3.79 48.92
N ALA A 373 -12.39 -4.04 47.71
CA ALA A 373 -11.05 -3.60 47.36
C ALA A 373 -11.04 -2.08 47.14
N ARG A 374 -9.94 -1.40 47.50
CA ARG A 374 -9.76 0.02 47.17
C ARG A 374 -9.95 0.24 45.67
N ALA A 375 -10.65 1.33 45.35
CA ALA A 375 -10.83 1.80 43.98
C ALA A 375 -9.46 1.88 43.30
N SER A 376 -9.33 1.18 42.16
CA SER A 376 -8.16 1.34 41.30
C SER A 376 -8.23 2.72 40.65
N GLY A 377 -7.15 3.49 40.75
CA GLY A 377 -7.03 4.76 40.01
C GLY A 377 -7.00 4.54 38.49
N ASP A 378 -6.97 5.64 37.74
CA ASP A 378 -6.80 5.59 36.29
C ASP A 378 -5.55 4.77 35.92
N PRO A 379 -5.60 3.98 34.82
CA PRO A 379 -4.54 3.04 34.48
C PRO A 379 -3.34 3.79 33.87
N VAL A 380 -2.61 4.57 34.67
CA VAL A 380 -1.38 5.27 34.26
C VAL A 380 -0.37 4.28 33.67
N TRP A 381 -0.36 3.05 34.19
CA TRP A 381 0.44 1.93 33.67
C TRP A 381 0.13 1.58 32.21
N ALA A 382 -1.08 1.84 31.70
CA ALA A 382 -1.43 1.55 30.31
C ALA A 382 -0.68 2.48 29.35
N GLY A 383 -0.51 3.76 29.70
CA GLY A 383 0.33 4.69 28.95
C GLY A 383 1.80 4.25 28.94
N ALA A 384 2.33 3.85 30.11
CA ALA A 384 3.70 3.35 30.21
C ALA A 384 3.92 2.06 29.39
N LEU A 385 2.96 1.14 29.41
CA LEU A 385 3.00 -0.09 28.59
C LEU A 385 3.01 0.23 27.09
N LEU A 386 2.16 1.16 26.64
CA LEU A 386 2.15 1.59 25.24
C LEU A 386 3.47 2.25 24.83
N VAL A 387 4.08 3.05 25.70
CA VAL A 387 5.42 3.63 25.44
C VAL A 387 6.47 2.53 25.35
N ALA A 388 6.46 1.53 26.23
CA ALA A 388 7.38 0.40 26.16
C ALA A 388 7.22 -0.40 24.85
N VAL A 389 5.98 -0.64 24.43
CA VAL A 389 5.68 -1.26 23.13
C VAL A 389 6.19 -0.40 21.98
N ALA A 390 5.92 0.91 21.99
CA ALA A 390 6.38 1.84 20.97
C ALA A 390 7.91 1.88 20.87
N LEU A 391 8.64 1.86 22.00
CA LEU A 391 10.10 1.78 22.01
C LEU A 391 10.62 0.45 21.44
N SER A 392 10.00 -0.67 21.81
CA SER A 392 10.36 -1.98 21.24
C SER A 392 10.08 -2.04 19.74
N PHE A 393 8.99 -1.43 19.29
CA PHE A 393 8.62 -1.34 17.88
C PHE A 393 9.59 -0.42 17.13
N GLY A 394 9.91 0.75 17.67
CA GLY A 394 10.86 1.68 17.08
C GLY A 394 12.25 1.09 16.94
N TYR A 395 12.72 0.33 17.94
CA TYR A 395 13.99 -0.40 17.83
C TYR A 395 13.99 -1.40 16.66
N ARG A 396 12.93 -2.20 16.52
CA ARG A 396 12.81 -3.18 15.42
C ARG A 396 12.64 -2.50 14.06
N ALA A 397 11.87 -1.41 14.01
CA ALA A 397 11.69 -0.62 12.80
C ALA A 397 13.04 -0.03 12.35
N HIS A 398 13.82 0.53 13.27
CA HIS A 398 15.16 1.05 12.98
C HIS A 398 16.12 -0.04 12.48
N GLN A 399 16.08 -1.23 13.10
CA GLN A 399 16.89 -2.37 12.64
C GLN A 399 16.47 -2.87 11.24
N ARG A 400 15.19 -2.75 10.89
CA ARG A 400 14.66 -3.16 9.59
C ARG A 400 14.79 -2.09 8.51
N ALA A 401 14.87 -0.81 8.88
CA ALA A 401 14.97 0.31 7.94
C ALA A 401 16.00 0.12 6.80
N PRO A 402 17.22 -0.40 7.03
CA PRO A 402 18.18 -0.65 5.96
C PRO A 402 17.71 -1.64 4.88
N VAL A 403 16.70 -2.48 5.15
CA VAL A 403 16.17 -3.46 4.19
C VAL A 403 15.57 -2.76 2.97
N VAL A 404 14.87 -1.64 3.18
CA VAL A 404 14.22 -0.88 2.10
C VAL A 404 15.13 0.18 1.48
N ALA A 405 16.38 0.28 1.95
CA ALA A 405 17.33 1.26 1.43
C ALA A 405 17.96 0.83 0.09
N THR A 406 17.96 -0.47 -0.25
CA THR A 406 18.55 -0.99 -1.49
C THR A 406 17.74 -2.14 -2.06
N ASN A 407 17.68 -2.28 -3.40
CA ASN A 407 17.00 -3.44 -4.03
C ASN A 407 17.64 -4.77 -3.63
N ARG A 408 18.96 -4.78 -3.40
CA ARG A 408 19.68 -5.96 -2.92
C ARG A 408 19.19 -6.40 -1.54
N ALA A 409 19.08 -5.47 -0.59
CA ALA A 409 18.65 -5.80 0.77
C ALA A 409 17.18 -6.26 0.81
N LEU A 410 16.30 -5.64 0.00
CA LEU A 410 14.91 -6.08 -0.20
C LEU A 410 14.85 -7.54 -0.66
N SER A 411 15.61 -7.87 -1.71
CA SER A 411 15.60 -9.22 -2.29
C SER A 411 16.18 -10.26 -1.32
N GLN A 412 17.22 -9.90 -0.56
CA GLN A 412 17.80 -10.76 0.46
C GLN A 412 16.83 -11.07 1.62
N GLU A 413 16.11 -10.06 2.15
CA GLU A 413 15.09 -10.29 3.18
C GLU A 413 13.97 -11.18 2.63
N SER A 414 13.48 -10.89 1.41
CA SER A 414 12.42 -11.66 0.78
C SER A 414 12.83 -13.11 0.56
N THR A 415 14.04 -13.37 0.06
CA THR A 415 14.58 -14.72 -0.15
C THR A 415 14.70 -15.51 1.15
N ARG A 416 15.10 -14.85 2.24
CA ARG A 416 15.19 -15.48 3.57
C ARG A 416 13.81 -15.86 4.11
N ASN A 417 12.82 -15.00 3.94
CA ASN A 417 11.47 -15.21 4.48
C ASN A 417 10.62 -16.15 3.59
N TYR A 418 10.82 -16.09 2.28
CA TYR A 418 10.06 -16.80 1.24
C TYR A 418 11.01 -17.40 0.20
N PRO A 419 11.72 -18.50 0.50
CA PRO A 419 12.73 -19.08 -0.39
C PRO A 419 12.16 -19.71 -1.66
N LYS A 420 10.83 -19.81 -1.79
CA LYS A 420 10.14 -20.25 -3.01
C LYS A 420 9.36 -19.11 -3.68
N GLY A 421 9.54 -17.88 -3.20
CA GLY A 421 8.83 -16.74 -3.71
C GLY A 421 9.45 -16.16 -4.96
N VAL A 422 8.70 -15.31 -5.67
CA VAL A 422 9.13 -14.69 -6.93
C VAL A 422 10.49 -13.99 -6.81
N PRO A 423 10.76 -13.12 -5.82
CA PRO A 423 12.09 -12.49 -5.69
C PRO A 423 13.22 -13.52 -5.50
N ALA A 424 12.97 -14.56 -4.71
CA ALA A 424 13.96 -15.62 -4.45
C ALA A 424 14.28 -16.41 -5.73
N LEU A 425 13.27 -16.74 -6.51
CA LEU A 425 13.44 -17.48 -7.76
C LEU A 425 14.19 -16.64 -8.81
N ILE A 426 13.94 -15.33 -8.87
CA ILE A 426 14.72 -14.41 -9.72
C ILE A 426 16.19 -14.39 -9.27
N ASP A 427 16.45 -14.27 -7.97
CA ASP A 427 17.81 -14.25 -7.44
C ASP A 427 18.55 -15.58 -7.69
N TYR A 428 17.87 -16.71 -7.54
CA TYR A 428 18.45 -18.02 -7.86
C TYR A 428 18.74 -18.15 -9.35
N ALA A 429 17.80 -17.76 -10.23
CA ALA A 429 18.01 -17.76 -11.68
C ALA A 429 19.23 -16.92 -12.08
N LYS A 430 19.37 -15.72 -11.52
CA LYS A 430 20.53 -14.84 -11.77
C LYS A 430 21.83 -15.45 -11.26
N ARG A 431 21.82 -16.08 -10.08
CA ARG A 431 23.01 -16.72 -9.50
C ARG A 431 23.43 -17.94 -10.31
N ASP A 432 22.49 -18.81 -10.62
CA ASP A 432 22.77 -20.08 -11.30
C ASP A 432 23.15 -19.83 -12.76
N ALA A 433 22.59 -18.80 -13.40
CA ALA A 433 23.01 -18.33 -14.72
C ALA A 433 24.48 -17.89 -14.76
N ARG A 434 24.97 -17.16 -13.75
CA ARG A 434 26.39 -16.76 -13.64
C ARG A 434 27.34 -17.95 -13.50
N THR A 435 26.85 -19.09 -13.02
CA THR A 435 27.62 -20.34 -12.94
C THR A 435 27.46 -21.24 -14.18
N GLY A 436 26.64 -20.84 -15.15
CA GLY A 436 26.33 -21.63 -16.34
C GLY A 436 25.44 -22.85 -16.09
N ASN A 437 24.72 -22.90 -14.95
CA ASN A 437 23.87 -24.04 -14.59
C ASN A 437 22.50 -23.96 -15.29
N VAL A 438 22.49 -24.19 -16.59
CA VAL A 438 21.29 -24.11 -17.46
C VAL A 438 20.08 -24.91 -16.92
N PRO A 439 20.22 -26.17 -16.46
CA PRO A 439 19.08 -26.91 -15.95
C PRO A 439 18.45 -26.31 -14.69
N ALA A 440 19.24 -25.61 -13.86
CA ALA A 440 18.70 -24.94 -12.68
C ALA A 440 17.93 -23.67 -13.05
N VAL A 441 18.51 -22.84 -13.93
CA VAL A 441 17.85 -21.65 -14.46
C VAL A 441 16.48 -22.02 -15.07
N GLY A 442 16.44 -23.06 -15.92
CA GLY A 442 15.18 -23.52 -16.52
C GLY A 442 14.12 -23.90 -15.47
N ARG A 443 14.49 -24.59 -14.39
CA ARG A 443 13.56 -24.94 -13.30
C ARG A 443 13.05 -23.71 -12.55
N GLU A 444 13.90 -22.71 -12.33
CA GLU A 444 13.54 -21.47 -11.64
C GLU A 444 12.60 -20.62 -12.48
N LEU A 445 12.85 -20.53 -13.80
CA LEU A 445 11.98 -19.84 -14.73
C LEU A 445 10.60 -20.52 -14.87
N GLU A 446 10.56 -21.85 -14.92
CA GLU A 446 9.29 -22.61 -14.87
C GLU A 446 8.53 -22.38 -13.56
N ALA A 447 9.23 -22.30 -12.43
CA ALA A 447 8.62 -21.99 -11.13
C ALA A 447 8.09 -20.54 -11.07
N LEU A 448 8.78 -19.59 -11.70
CA LEU A 448 8.31 -18.20 -11.83
C LEU A 448 7.02 -18.12 -12.66
N LEU A 449 7.00 -18.80 -13.80
CA LEU A 449 5.81 -18.87 -14.66
C LEU A 449 4.63 -19.51 -13.92
N ALA A 450 4.86 -20.61 -13.19
CA ALA A 450 3.85 -21.25 -12.35
C ALA A 450 3.36 -20.37 -11.20
N ALA A 451 4.18 -19.44 -10.71
CA ALA A 451 3.82 -18.42 -9.74
C ALA A 451 3.10 -17.21 -10.36
N GLY A 452 2.89 -17.20 -11.68
CA GLY A 452 2.22 -16.14 -12.41
C GLY A 452 3.10 -14.93 -12.75
N PHE A 453 4.42 -15.06 -12.62
CA PHE A 453 5.35 -14.03 -13.06
C PHE A 453 5.58 -14.11 -14.57
N VAL A 454 5.28 -13.02 -15.28
CA VAL A 454 5.31 -12.96 -16.76
C VAL A 454 6.21 -11.86 -17.32
N ASP A 455 6.87 -11.08 -16.44
CA ASP A 455 7.79 -10.02 -16.84
C ASP A 455 9.15 -10.62 -17.25
N TYR A 456 9.21 -11.06 -18.50
CA TYR A 456 10.42 -11.64 -19.09
C TYR A 456 11.50 -10.57 -19.38
N THR A 457 11.12 -9.30 -19.55
CA THR A 457 12.05 -8.18 -19.79
C THR A 457 13.01 -8.00 -18.61
N THR A 458 12.49 -7.98 -17.38
CA THR A 458 13.31 -7.89 -16.16
C THR A 458 14.31 -9.05 -16.03
N LEU A 459 14.00 -10.23 -16.58
CA LEU A 459 14.92 -11.38 -16.60
C LEU A 459 16.02 -11.22 -17.66
N LEU A 460 15.67 -10.70 -18.84
CA LEU A 460 16.59 -10.51 -19.95
C LEU A 460 17.55 -9.32 -19.76
N ASP A 461 17.20 -8.37 -18.87
CA ASP A 461 18.12 -7.30 -18.48
C ASP A 461 19.36 -7.83 -17.73
N ASP A 462 19.30 -9.05 -17.15
CA ASP A 462 20.49 -9.69 -16.60
C ASP A 462 21.29 -10.39 -17.72
N PRO A 463 22.53 -9.93 -18.03
CA PRO A 463 23.31 -10.46 -19.13
C PRO A 463 23.65 -11.95 -18.95
N ALA A 464 23.68 -12.46 -17.72
CA ALA A 464 23.92 -13.88 -17.48
C ALA A 464 22.73 -14.74 -17.96
N ILE A 465 21.49 -14.26 -17.76
CA ILE A 465 20.29 -14.96 -18.25
C ILE A 465 20.17 -14.79 -19.76
N ALA A 466 20.38 -13.56 -20.27
CA ALA A 466 20.34 -13.27 -21.70
C ALA A 466 21.31 -14.16 -22.51
N GLY A 467 22.51 -14.42 -21.97
CA GLY A 467 23.50 -15.32 -22.57
C GLY A 467 23.05 -16.78 -22.68
N LEU A 468 21.98 -17.19 -22.00
CA LEU A 468 21.46 -18.56 -21.99
C LEU A 468 20.18 -18.75 -22.81
N VAL A 469 19.66 -17.72 -23.49
CA VAL A 469 18.43 -17.80 -24.28
C VAL A 469 18.48 -18.86 -25.40
N GLY A 470 19.68 -19.25 -25.85
CA GLY A 470 19.86 -20.32 -26.85
C GLY A 470 19.58 -21.74 -26.34
N TYR A 471 19.47 -21.94 -25.02
CA TYR A 471 19.16 -23.24 -24.43
C TYR A 471 17.65 -23.44 -24.29
N ARG A 472 17.14 -24.59 -24.72
CA ARG A 472 15.69 -24.89 -24.75
C ARG A 472 15.04 -24.76 -23.37
N GLU A 473 15.75 -25.15 -22.33
CA GLU A 473 15.31 -25.10 -20.93
C GLU A 473 15.06 -23.67 -20.44
N VAL A 474 15.76 -22.69 -21.01
CA VAL A 474 15.63 -21.27 -20.68
C VAL A 474 14.69 -20.59 -21.66
N GLN A 475 14.82 -20.89 -22.96
CA GLN A 475 14.04 -20.27 -24.02
C GLN A 475 12.55 -20.56 -23.91
N ARG A 476 12.18 -21.81 -23.57
CA ARG A 476 10.78 -22.21 -23.48
C ARG A 476 9.98 -21.37 -22.47
N PRO A 477 10.36 -21.29 -21.18
CA PRO A 477 9.59 -20.50 -20.21
C PRO A 477 9.58 -19.01 -20.56
N LEU A 478 10.68 -18.46 -21.10
CA LEU A 478 10.71 -17.06 -21.57
C LEU A 478 9.73 -16.81 -22.72
N ASN A 479 9.64 -17.74 -23.68
CA ASN A 479 8.67 -17.66 -24.77
C ASN A 479 7.22 -17.76 -24.25
N GLU A 480 6.96 -18.59 -23.24
CA GLU A 480 5.64 -18.69 -22.61
C GLU A 480 5.28 -17.38 -21.89
N MET A 481 6.22 -16.74 -21.19
CA MET A 481 6.04 -15.40 -20.57
C MET A 481 5.79 -14.30 -21.64
N ALA A 482 6.53 -14.33 -22.75
CA ALA A 482 6.35 -13.39 -23.86
C ALA A 482 4.95 -13.55 -24.50
N ARG A 483 4.48 -14.78 -24.71
CA ARG A 483 3.11 -15.05 -25.18
C ARG A 483 2.06 -14.55 -24.20
N ALA A 484 2.23 -14.80 -22.89
CA ALA A 484 1.32 -14.28 -21.88
C ALA A 484 1.26 -12.74 -21.87
N THR A 485 2.39 -12.08 -22.17
CA THR A 485 2.45 -10.61 -22.34
C THR A 485 1.68 -10.16 -23.58
N LEU A 486 1.79 -10.86 -24.72
CA LEU A 486 1.01 -10.56 -25.93
C LEU A 486 -0.49 -10.78 -25.72
N ASP A 487 -0.88 -11.88 -25.07
CA ASP A 487 -2.29 -12.18 -24.76
C ASP A 487 -2.92 -11.14 -23.83
N ARG A 488 -2.09 -10.48 -23.00
CA ARG A 488 -2.50 -9.35 -22.17
C ARG A 488 -2.69 -8.09 -22.99
N LEU A 489 -1.65 -7.68 -23.72
CA LEU A 489 -1.61 -6.38 -24.41
C LEU A 489 -2.53 -6.33 -25.63
N SER A 490 -2.77 -7.47 -26.30
CA SER A 490 -3.69 -7.56 -27.43
C SER A 490 -5.17 -7.33 -27.09
N ARG A 491 -5.52 -7.30 -25.80
CA ARG A 491 -6.89 -6.97 -25.33
C ARG A 491 -7.18 -5.48 -25.39
N ALA A 492 -6.17 -4.63 -25.49
CA ALA A 492 -6.36 -3.20 -25.65
C ALA A 492 -6.86 -2.90 -27.07
N GLU A 493 -8.07 -2.36 -27.20
CA GLU A 493 -8.63 -1.95 -28.50
C GLU A 493 -7.77 -0.86 -29.17
N ASP A 494 -7.22 0.06 -28.37
CA ASP A 494 -6.31 1.11 -28.82
C ASP A 494 -5.05 1.15 -27.94
N PRO A 495 -4.00 0.35 -28.27
CA PRO A 495 -2.79 0.27 -27.47
C PRO A 495 -2.00 1.59 -27.53
N PHE A 496 -1.43 1.98 -26.39
CA PHE A 496 -0.52 3.11 -26.31
C PHE A 496 0.82 2.80 -26.99
N GLN A 497 1.60 3.85 -27.28
CA GLN A 497 2.93 3.72 -27.89
C GLN A 497 3.81 2.71 -27.13
N ILE A 498 3.88 2.81 -25.80
CA ILE A 498 4.68 1.87 -24.98
C ILE A 498 4.13 0.44 -25.02
N GLU A 499 2.81 0.26 -25.09
CA GLU A 499 2.23 -1.09 -25.22
C GLU A 499 2.62 -1.72 -26.55
N LEU A 500 2.62 -0.94 -27.65
CA LEU A 500 3.10 -1.39 -28.96
C LEU A 500 4.59 -1.75 -28.94
N VAL A 501 5.43 -0.96 -28.25
CA VAL A 501 6.86 -1.26 -28.06
C VAL A 501 7.05 -2.56 -27.28
N LEU A 502 6.30 -2.77 -26.18
CA LEU A 502 6.34 -4.00 -25.41
C LEU A 502 5.85 -5.22 -26.20
N MET A 503 4.82 -5.06 -27.03
CA MET A 503 4.37 -6.11 -27.96
C MET A 503 5.46 -6.43 -28.98
N ALA A 504 6.11 -5.42 -29.56
CA ALA A 504 7.22 -5.60 -30.50
C ALA A 504 8.39 -6.36 -29.82
N GLY A 505 8.73 -6.01 -28.58
CA GLY A 505 9.71 -6.75 -27.78
C GLY A 505 9.35 -8.23 -27.60
N ALA A 506 8.07 -8.52 -27.34
CA ALA A 506 7.61 -9.91 -27.15
C ALA A 506 7.60 -10.70 -28.46
N HIS A 507 7.18 -10.10 -29.57
CA HIS A 507 7.31 -10.70 -30.90
C HIS A 507 8.77 -10.94 -31.28
N ASN A 508 9.66 -10.02 -30.93
CA ASN A 508 11.10 -10.20 -31.15
C ASN A 508 11.66 -11.39 -30.36
N ALA A 509 11.29 -11.54 -29.08
CA ALA A 509 11.69 -12.69 -28.27
C ALA A 509 11.23 -14.03 -28.88
N LEU A 510 10.06 -14.02 -29.56
CA LEU A 510 9.50 -15.18 -30.25
C LEU A 510 10.07 -15.39 -31.67
N GLY A 511 10.91 -14.48 -32.19
CA GLY A 511 11.47 -14.55 -33.54
C GLY A 511 10.53 -14.09 -34.66
N ASN A 512 9.41 -13.43 -34.32
CA ASN A 512 8.39 -12.98 -35.27
C ASN A 512 8.76 -11.62 -35.89
N THR A 513 9.77 -11.58 -36.76
CA THR A 513 10.39 -10.33 -37.23
C THR A 513 9.42 -9.40 -37.98
N ASP A 514 8.50 -9.93 -38.78
CA ASP A 514 7.57 -9.10 -39.57
C ASP A 514 6.62 -8.30 -38.66
N GLU A 515 6.10 -8.94 -37.62
CA GLU A 515 5.22 -8.32 -36.61
C GLU A 515 5.94 -7.20 -35.83
N VAL A 516 7.24 -7.35 -35.58
CA VAL A 516 8.04 -6.33 -34.88
C VAL A 516 8.05 -5.03 -35.67
N ILE A 517 8.30 -5.09 -36.99
CA ILE A 517 8.35 -3.91 -37.84
C ILE A 517 6.98 -3.23 -37.89
N GLU A 518 5.91 -4.00 -38.09
CA GLU A 518 4.54 -3.46 -38.11
C GLU A 518 4.19 -2.74 -36.81
N LEU A 519 4.49 -3.36 -35.65
CA LEU A 519 4.19 -2.78 -34.35
C LEU A 519 5.01 -1.51 -34.07
N LEU A 520 6.28 -1.47 -34.45
CA LEU A 520 7.12 -0.28 -34.33
C LEU A 520 6.66 0.85 -35.26
N GLU A 521 6.22 0.54 -36.47
CA GLU A 521 5.61 1.52 -37.39
C GLU A 521 4.32 2.11 -36.83
N ARG A 522 3.46 1.27 -36.23
CA ARG A 522 2.27 1.72 -35.51
C ARG A 522 2.63 2.58 -34.30
N ALA A 523 3.67 2.21 -33.54
CA ALA A 523 4.16 2.99 -32.40
C ALA A 523 4.71 4.35 -32.84
N ARG A 524 5.40 4.41 -33.99
CA ARG A 524 5.87 5.65 -34.61
C ARG A 524 4.71 6.55 -35.01
N ALA A 525 3.67 5.99 -35.63
CA ALA A 525 2.49 6.75 -36.04
C ALA A 525 1.68 7.30 -34.85
N LYS A 526 1.64 6.58 -33.72
CA LYS A 526 1.01 7.06 -32.48
C LYS A 526 1.73 8.27 -31.87
N GLY A 527 3.05 8.32 -32.01
CA GLY A 527 3.87 9.33 -31.33
C GLY A 527 3.86 9.18 -29.81
N GLY A 528 4.73 9.94 -29.14
CA GLY A 528 4.86 9.92 -27.68
C GLY A 528 6.31 9.89 -27.20
N PRO A 529 6.52 9.68 -25.89
CA PRO A 529 7.83 9.81 -25.27
C PRO A 529 8.82 8.70 -25.66
N HIS A 530 8.36 7.58 -26.22
CA HIS A 530 9.21 6.45 -26.61
C HIS A 530 9.69 6.54 -28.07
N GLN A 531 9.56 7.70 -28.72
CA GLN A 531 9.91 7.84 -30.14
C GLN A 531 11.37 7.46 -30.45
N ALA A 532 12.31 7.83 -29.58
CA ALA A 532 13.72 7.52 -29.79
C ALA A 532 14.00 6.01 -29.79
N GLU A 533 13.32 5.26 -28.91
CA GLU A 533 13.40 3.80 -28.82
C GLU A 533 12.80 3.15 -30.07
N VAL A 534 11.64 3.64 -30.52
CA VAL A 534 10.98 3.18 -31.75
C VAL A 534 11.88 3.36 -32.98
N GLU A 535 12.47 4.54 -33.15
CA GLU A 535 13.38 4.83 -34.29
C GLU A 535 14.69 4.03 -34.21
N ALA A 536 15.19 3.75 -33.00
CA ALA A 536 16.34 2.87 -32.83
C ALA A 536 16.01 1.42 -33.24
N GLY A 537 14.83 0.93 -32.84
CA GLY A 537 14.31 -0.38 -33.21
C GLY A 537 14.19 -0.55 -34.72
N LEU A 538 13.54 0.39 -35.42
CA LEU A 538 13.38 0.36 -36.88
C LEU A 538 14.73 0.36 -37.61
N ARG A 539 15.65 1.28 -37.24
CA ARG A 539 16.99 1.36 -37.86
C ARG A 539 17.80 0.07 -37.71
N SER A 540 17.72 -0.58 -36.56
CA SER A 540 18.42 -1.85 -36.34
C SER A 540 17.97 -2.96 -37.30
N ARG A 541 16.71 -2.91 -37.75
CA ARG A 541 16.11 -3.89 -38.66
C ARG A 541 16.41 -3.60 -40.12
N ASP A 542 16.40 -2.33 -40.51
CA ASP A 542 16.84 -1.92 -41.85
C ASP A 542 18.29 -2.33 -42.12
N ALA A 543 19.15 -2.21 -41.11
CA ALA A 543 20.54 -2.66 -41.18
C ALA A 543 20.69 -4.19 -41.30
N ALA A 544 19.83 -4.96 -40.63
CA ALA A 544 19.82 -6.42 -40.73
C ALA A 544 19.28 -6.90 -42.09
N GLY A 545 18.24 -6.25 -42.63
CA GLY A 545 17.62 -6.56 -43.92
C GLY A 545 18.49 -6.22 -45.14
N SER A 546 19.45 -5.29 -45.00
CA SER A 546 20.40 -4.91 -46.05
C SER A 546 21.69 -5.74 -46.07
N SER A 547 21.85 -6.68 -45.13
CA SER A 547 23.01 -7.58 -45.00
C SER A 547 22.78 -9.01 -45.51
N ASN A 548 21.58 -9.30 -46.03
CA ASN A 548 21.23 -10.50 -46.82
C ASN A 548 21.19 -10.14 -48.31
#